data_AF-A0A3D9N6E3-F1
#
_entry.id   AF-A0A3D9N6E3-F1
#
_cell.length_a   1.000
_cell.length_b   1.000
_cell.length_c   1.000
_cell.angle_alpha   90.00
_cell.angle_beta   90.00
_cell.angle_gamma   90.00
#
_symmetry.space_group_name_H-M   'P 1'
#
loop_
_entity.id
_entity.type
_entity.pdbx_description
1 polymer ?
#
loop_
_entity_poly.entity_id
_entity_poly.type
_entity_poly.pdbx_seq_one_letter_code
_entity_poly.pdbx_strand_id
1 'polypeptide(L)' 'MSIDRSKSKWETYLKTHQYNWINYNQFGFDETLYKDLEIQLFPTYLVVNSKGNILHKSNRFKQALSFVEELI' A
#
# COMPACT_ATOMS: atom_id res chain seq x y z
N MET A 1 1.70 2.57 -0.01
CA MET A 1 3.14 2.75 0.22
C MET A 1 3.90 2.07 -0.91
N SER A 2 4.97 2.66 -1.43
CA SER A 2 5.88 2.07 -2.43
C SER A 2 7.22 1.65 -1.79
N ILE A 3 7.80 0.56 -2.31
CA ILE A 3 9.16 0.09 -2.00
C ILE A 3 10.18 0.45 -3.10
N ASP A 4 9.79 1.33 -4.04
CA ASP A 4 10.66 1.76 -5.13
C ASP A 4 11.93 2.42 -4.58
N ARG A 5 13.08 1.93 -5.02
CA ARG A 5 14.39 2.45 -4.61
C ARG A 5 14.84 3.68 -5.40
N SER A 6 14.11 4.05 -6.45
CA SER A 6 14.41 5.22 -7.27
C SER A 6 13.38 6.32 -7.02
N LYS A 7 13.78 7.32 -6.22
CA LYS A 7 12.94 8.49 -5.93
C LYS A 7 12.42 9.17 -7.20
N SER A 8 13.29 9.43 -8.19
CA SER A 8 12.91 10.10 -9.44
C SER A 8 11.89 9.30 -10.26
N LYS A 9 12.03 7.96 -10.35
CA LYS A 9 11.06 7.11 -11.05
C LYS A 9 9.70 7.12 -10.34
N TRP A 10 9.70 7.01 -9.01
CA TRP A 10 8.49 7.05 -8.20
C TRP A 10 7.76 8.41 -8.32
N GLU A 11 8.50 9.52 -8.23
CA GLU A 11 7.93 10.86 -8.40
C GLU A 11 7.34 11.08 -9.80
N THR A 12 8.04 10.62 -10.83
CA THR A 12 7.52 10.67 -12.21
C THR A 12 6.25 9.84 -12.35
N TYR A 13 6.23 8.63 -11.80
CA TYR A 13 5.05 7.76 -11.82
C TYR A 13 3.83 8.43 -11.16
N LEU A 14 4.00 9.05 -9.99
CA LEU A 14 2.92 9.75 -9.29
C LEU A 14 2.37 10.95 -10.07
N LYS A 15 3.24 11.74 -10.69
CA LYS A 15 2.83 12.89 -11.53
C LYS A 15 1.95 12.45 -12.71
N THR A 16 2.27 11.31 -13.31
CA THR A 16 1.51 10.77 -14.45
C THR A 16 0.14 10.23 -14.04
N HIS A 17 0.02 9.58 -12.87
CA HIS A 17 -1.21 8.89 -12.48
C HIS A 17 -2.19 9.76 -11.68
N GLN A 18 -1.73 10.86 -11.10
CA GLN A 18 -2.57 11.86 -10.42
C GLN A 18 -3.55 11.28 -9.38
N TYR A 19 -3.07 10.35 -8.54
CA TYR A 19 -3.88 9.77 -7.47
C TYR A 19 -4.39 10.86 -6.50
N ASN A 20 -5.65 10.71 -6.07
CA ASN A 20 -6.30 11.63 -5.12
C ASN A 20 -6.07 11.27 -3.64
N TRP A 21 -5.29 10.23 -3.36
CA TRP A 21 -4.91 9.81 -2.01
C TRP A 21 -3.45 10.15 -1.71
N ILE A 22 -3.10 10.14 -0.42
CA ILE A 22 -1.72 10.37 0.03
C ILE A 22 -0.84 9.18 -0.39
N ASN A 23 0.31 9.48 -0.98
CA ASN A 23 1.27 8.48 -1.43
C ASN A 23 2.56 8.57 -0.60
N TYR A 24 2.96 7.44 -0.02
CA TYR A 24 4.19 7.29 0.76
C TYR A 24 5.14 6.30 0.08
N ASN A 25 6.43 6.48 0.27
CA ASN A 25 7.49 5.58 -0.18
C ASN A 25 8.58 5.45 0.89
N GLN A 26 9.24 4.29 0.97
CA GLN A 26 10.25 3.99 2.00
C GLN A 26 11.70 4.32 1.57
N PHE A 27 11.91 5.19 0.59
CA PHE A 27 13.24 5.57 0.14
C PHE A 27 14.07 6.14 1.29
N GLY A 28 15.27 5.58 1.49
CA GLY A 28 16.20 6.03 2.53
C GLY A 28 15.93 5.46 3.93
N PHE A 29 14.98 4.53 4.07
CA PHE A 29 14.76 3.79 5.32
C PHE A 29 15.34 2.38 5.21
N ASP A 30 16.14 1.99 6.19
CA ASP A 30 16.74 0.64 6.28
C ASP A 30 15.71 -0.42 6.71
N GLU A 31 14.72 0.01 7.50
CA GLU A 31 13.59 -0.82 7.91
C GLU A 31 12.51 -0.85 6.82
N THR A 32 12.14 -2.07 6.46
CA THR A 32 11.19 -2.29 5.37
C THR A 32 9.87 -2.79 5.95
N LEU A 33 8.89 -1.91 6.06
CA LEU A 33 7.56 -2.19 6.62
C LEU A 33 6.89 -3.38 5.92
N TYR A 34 7.19 -3.63 4.64
CA TYR A 34 6.68 -4.81 3.94
C TYR A 34 7.14 -6.13 4.57
N LYS A 35 8.31 -6.18 5.23
CA LYS A 35 8.78 -7.38 5.96
C LYS A 35 8.00 -7.56 7.25
N ASP A 36 7.83 -6.49 8.03
CA ASP A 36 7.08 -6.53 9.28
C ASP A 36 5.61 -6.90 9.07
N LEU A 37 5.07 -6.54 7.90
CA LEU A 37 3.73 -6.90 7.44
C LEU A 37 3.67 -8.24 6.69
N GLU A 38 4.79 -8.97 6.60
CA GLU A 38 4.90 -10.27 5.91
C GLU A 38 4.37 -10.23 4.46
N ILE A 39 4.66 -9.15 3.73
CA ILE A 39 4.26 -8.96 2.34
C ILE A 39 5.30 -9.59 1.42
N GLN A 40 4.91 -10.67 0.74
CA GLN A 40 5.79 -11.38 -0.20
C GLN A 40 5.52 -11.02 -1.67
N LEU A 41 4.34 -10.50 -1.98
CA LEU A 41 3.89 -10.21 -3.34
C LEU A 41 3.38 -8.78 -3.45
N PHE A 42 3.62 -8.15 -4.59
CA PHE A 42 3.15 -6.80 -4.90
C PHE A 42 2.27 -6.81 -6.17
N PRO A 43 1.19 -6.00 -6.21
CA PRO A 43 0.69 -5.17 -5.12
C PRO A 43 0.06 -6.00 -3.99
N THR A 44 0.05 -5.44 -2.76
CA THR A 44 -0.70 -5.96 -1.62
C THR A 44 -1.55 -4.82 -1.05
N TYR A 45 -2.82 -5.10 -0.81
CA TYR A 45 -3.82 -4.22 -0.22
C TYR A 45 -4.12 -4.69 1.20
N LEU A 46 -4.10 -3.74 2.13
CA LEU A 46 -4.42 -3.97 3.53
C LEU A 46 -5.64 -3.12 3.90
N VAL A 47 -6.63 -3.74 4.52
CA VAL A 47 -7.75 -3.04 5.16
C VAL A 47 -7.45 -2.99 6.65
N VAL A 48 -7.44 -1.79 7.22
CA VAL A 48 -7.12 -1.54 8.63
C VAL A 48 -8.27 -0.81 9.31
N ASN A 49 -8.50 -1.10 10.59
CA ASN A 49 -9.48 -0.36 11.38
C ASN A 49 -8.86 0.90 12.02
N SER A 50 -9.68 1.70 12.70
CA SER A 50 -9.25 2.94 13.38
C SER A 50 -8.24 2.73 14.52
N LYS A 51 -8.11 1.50 15.02
CA LYS A 51 -7.11 1.12 16.03
C LYS A 51 -5.79 0.64 15.40
N GLY A 52 -5.69 0.62 14.07
CA GLY A 52 -4.52 0.13 13.34
C GLY A 52 -4.44 -1.39 13.19
N ASN A 53 -5.49 -2.14 13.58
CA ASN A 53 -5.50 -3.58 13.37
C ASN A 53 -5.76 -3.90 11.90
N ILE A 54 -5.02 -4.87 11.35
CA ILE A 54 -5.24 -5.39 10.00
C ILE A 54 -6.47 -6.31 10.03
N LEU A 55 -7.52 -5.92 9.31
CA LEU A 55 -8.74 -6.70 9.18
C LEU A 55 -8.69 -7.64 7.96
N HIS A 56 -8.01 -7.22 6.89
CA HIS A 56 -7.93 -7.98 5.65
C HIS A 56 -6.62 -7.70 4.90
N LYS A 57 -6.10 -8.73 4.21
CA LYS A 57 -4.90 -8.68 3.36
C LYS A 57 -5.20 -9.40 2.04
N SER A 58 -4.95 -8.75 0.91
CA SER A 58 -5.14 -9.35 -0.43
C SER A 58 -4.17 -8.79 -1.46
N ASN A 59 -3.82 -9.59 -2.46
CA ASN A 59 -3.08 -9.16 -3.65
C ASN A 59 -3.97 -8.63 -4.77
N ARG A 60 -5.30 -8.58 -4.58
CA ARG A 60 -6.26 -8.13 -5.57
C ARG A 60 -7.09 -6.97 -5.03
N PHE A 61 -7.06 -5.85 -5.74
CA PHE A 61 -7.80 -4.65 -5.33
C PHE A 61 -9.30 -4.92 -5.13
N LYS A 62 -9.92 -5.65 -6.08
CA LYS A 62 -11.35 -5.99 -6.01
C LYS A 62 -11.73 -6.72 -4.72
N GLN A 63 -10.87 -7.60 -4.21
CA GLN A 63 -11.17 -8.34 -2.97
C GLN A 63 -11.11 -7.42 -1.75
N ALA A 64 -10.09 -6.55 -1.68
CA ALA A 64 -10.02 -5.57 -0.61
C ALA A 64 -11.20 -4.59 -0.63
N LEU A 65 -11.64 -4.19 -1.83
CA LEU A 65 -12.80 -3.32 -1.99
C LEU A 65 -14.10 -4.00 -1.54
N SER A 66 -14.37 -5.22 -2.02
CA SER A 66 -15.57 -5.97 -1.59
C SER A 66 -15.61 -6.19 -0.08
N PHE A 67 -14.46 -6.46 0.55
CA PHE A 67 -14.38 -6.57 2.02
C PHE A 67 -14.78 -5.26 2.73
N VAL A 68 -14.39 -4.10 2.18
CA VAL A 68 -14.78 -2.80 2.75
C VAL A 68 -16.28 -2.54 2.55
N GLU A 69 -16.83 -2.90 1.39
CA GLU A 69 -18.26 -2.74 1.08
C GLU A 69 -19.14 -3.59 2.00
N GLU A 70 -18.69 -4.78 2.41
CA GLU A 70 -19.40 -5.66 3.35
C GLU A 70 -19.39 -5.16 4.81
N LEU A 71 -18.50 -4.22 5.16
CA LEU A 71 -18.40 -3.64 6.50
C LEU A 71 -19.30 -2.42 6.72
N ILE A 72 -19.90 -1.88 5.67
CA ILE A 72 -20.73 -0.66 5.66
C ILE A 72 -22.20 -1.05 5.55
#